data_AF-A0A914TJF1-F1
#
_entry.id   AF-A0A914TJF1-F1
#
_cell.length_a   1.000
_cell.length_b   1.000
_cell.length_c   1.000
_cell.angle_alpha   90.00
_cell.angle_beta   90.00
_cell.angle_gamma   90.00
#
_symmetry.space_group_name_H-M   'P 1'
#
loop_
_entity.id
_entity.type
_entity.pdbx_description
1 polymer ?
#
loop_
_entity_poly.entity_id
_entity_poly.type
_entity_poly.pdbx_seq_one_letter_code
_entity_poly.pdbx_strand_id
1 'polypeptide(L)'
;MNFYLFLLLAVLTSTVFAKHSAQHHHDETHSNDQTSLFVEFSDLQYNLTWNADFDNQEINFKIKILKPKKLKNDQWLMFGFSDHGKEEDSDFCLFNNGGNRKMIDGYLDDNLEPKFDIQQDCHLEGYDLNKGQIVFRRKFTTCDIRDYAIEPGTTQFLLATGHGKFESLKDKRISYHFRYNMLLQYPVKFPANDPDAKTMTILAKNAQVPAERTTYWCAIVRLDENLQKQKHHVIKLEPVITPGMEQIVHHMEVFHCVTDQDATEEYNGNCQSKARPKMSHMCSKVLAAWSMGASTVYYPKEAGLPFGGPGFRPLVMVEIHYNNPEMKAGLIDHSGFTFTYTPNLRPHDASIIELGLIYSDANSIPPGQISFPLTSYCIEDCTKKLPKDGITIFGTQLHAHETGKYIS
;
A
#
# COMPACT_ATOMS: atom_id res chain seq x y z
N MET A 1 18.66 -14.98 21.47
CA MET A 1 18.84 -14.18 20.25
C MET A 1 17.49 -14.14 19.56
N ASN A 2 16.73 -13.05 19.72
CA ASN A 2 15.39 -12.91 19.16
C ASN A 2 15.51 -12.49 17.68
N PHE A 3 14.81 -13.15 16.77
CA PHE A 3 14.90 -12.87 15.33
C PHE A 3 13.72 -12.01 14.89
N TYR A 4 13.92 -11.00 14.05
CA TYR A 4 12.86 -10.08 13.63
C TYR A 4 12.41 -10.37 12.21
N LEU A 5 11.10 -10.31 11.92
CA LEU A 5 10.54 -10.81 10.68
C LEU A 5 9.49 -9.89 10.05
N PHE A 6 9.53 -9.78 8.72
CA PHE A 6 8.49 -9.18 7.88
C PHE A 6 7.67 -10.28 7.18
N LEU A 7 6.34 -10.21 7.24
CA LEU A 7 5.44 -11.23 6.71
C LEU A 7 4.88 -10.81 5.34
N LEU A 8 4.97 -11.66 4.32
CA LEU A 8 4.23 -11.49 3.06
C LEU A 8 3.15 -12.57 2.98
N LEU A 9 1.89 -12.19 2.80
CA LEU A 9 0.76 -13.11 2.69
C LEU A 9 0.19 -13.13 1.28
N ALA A 10 0.35 -14.21 0.51
CA ALA A 10 -0.11 -14.29 -0.89
C ALA A 10 -1.23 -15.33 -1.11
N VAL A 11 -2.33 -14.94 -1.78
CA VAL A 11 -3.41 -15.83 -2.27
C VAL A 11 -3.89 -15.42 -3.66
N LEU A 12 -3.82 -16.33 -4.65
CA LEU A 12 -4.14 -16.03 -6.04
C LEU A 12 -5.00 -17.12 -6.69
N THR A 13 -6.08 -16.70 -7.36
CA THR A 13 -6.93 -17.56 -8.21
C THR A 13 -7.10 -17.00 -9.62
N SER A 14 -7.34 -17.91 -10.56
CA SER A 14 -7.40 -17.70 -12.01
C SER A 14 -8.58 -16.86 -12.50
N THR A 15 -8.25 -15.88 -13.36
CA THR A 15 -9.03 -15.26 -14.45
C THR A 15 -10.55 -15.42 -14.45
N VAL A 16 -11.30 -14.34 -14.15
CA VAL A 16 -12.51 -13.89 -14.88
C VAL A 16 -12.70 -12.37 -14.69
N PHE A 17 -13.06 -11.71 -15.79
CA PHE A 17 -13.25 -10.28 -16.05
C PHE A 17 -14.01 -9.41 -15.01
N ALA A 18 -13.46 -8.22 -14.73
CA ALA A 18 -14.21 -6.96 -14.65
C ALA A 18 -13.28 -5.75 -14.91
N LYS A 19 -13.73 -4.80 -15.74
CA LYS A 19 -13.06 -3.50 -15.94
C LYS A 19 -13.41 -2.59 -14.78
N HIS A 20 -12.44 -2.05 -14.04
CA HIS A 20 -12.58 -0.78 -13.33
C HIS A 20 -11.26 -0.01 -13.46
N SER A 21 -11.36 1.23 -13.97
CA SER A 21 -10.26 2.18 -14.08
C SER A 21 -10.36 3.11 -12.87
N ALA A 22 -9.40 3.02 -11.95
CA ALA A 22 -9.22 4.00 -10.90
C ALA A 22 -7.86 4.69 -11.12
N GLN A 23 -7.91 5.98 -11.45
CA GLN A 23 -6.71 6.83 -11.51
C GLN A 23 -6.17 7.02 -10.10
N HIS A 24 -5.01 6.43 -9.82
CA HIS A 24 -4.26 6.65 -8.59
C HIS A 24 -3.13 7.65 -8.86
N HIS A 25 -3.34 8.90 -8.43
CA HIS A 25 -2.25 9.86 -8.22
C HIS A 25 -1.92 9.86 -6.73
N HIS A 26 -0.72 9.42 -6.36
CA HIS A 26 -0.20 9.50 -5.00
C HIS A 26 0.99 10.44 -4.96
N ASP A 27 0.87 11.46 -4.12
CA ASP A 27 1.93 12.39 -3.77
C ASP A 27 1.95 12.45 -2.23
N GLU A 28 2.49 11.40 -1.60
CA GLU A 28 2.63 11.33 -0.14
C GLU A 28 3.94 11.99 0.26
N THR A 29 3.84 13.21 0.80
CA THR A 29 4.97 13.91 1.42
C THR A 29 4.95 13.68 2.93
N HIS A 30 5.73 12.71 3.39
CA HIS A 30 5.89 12.46 4.82
C HIS A 30 6.81 13.50 5.46
N SER A 31 6.22 14.60 5.95
CA SER A 31 6.87 15.45 6.95
C SER A 31 5.96 15.58 8.18
N ASN A 32 6.44 15.07 9.33
CA ASN A 32 5.83 15.07 10.66
C ASN A 32 4.52 14.29 10.83
N ASP A 33 4.57 13.06 11.38
CA ASP A 33 3.52 12.28 12.09
C ASP A 33 2.06 12.27 11.56
N GLN A 34 1.78 12.88 10.41
CA GLN A 34 0.44 13.09 9.87
C GLN A 34 0.40 12.53 8.46
N THR A 35 -0.47 11.54 8.27
CA THR A 35 -0.80 11.05 6.93
C THR A 35 -1.64 12.08 6.21
N SER A 36 -1.50 12.17 4.89
CA SER A 36 -2.20 13.15 4.07
C SER A 36 -2.73 12.56 2.78
N LEU A 37 -3.88 13.05 2.33
CA LEU A 37 -4.53 12.69 1.08
C LEU A 37 -4.90 13.95 0.31
N PHE A 38 -4.30 14.12 -0.86
CA PHE A 38 -4.67 15.17 -1.79
C PHE A 38 -5.95 14.81 -2.56
N VAL A 39 -6.87 15.77 -2.65
CA VAL A 39 -8.17 15.59 -3.28
C VAL A 39 -8.43 16.75 -4.22
N GLU A 40 -8.74 16.41 -5.47
CA GLU A 40 -9.06 17.36 -6.50
C GLU A 40 -10.45 17.07 -7.08
N PHE A 41 -11.27 18.11 -7.08
CA PHE A 41 -12.50 18.26 -7.83
C PHE A 41 -12.34 19.39 -8.85
N SER A 42 -13.21 19.46 -9.85
CA SER A 42 -13.12 20.46 -10.92
C SER A 42 -12.99 21.89 -10.38
N ASP A 43 -13.71 22.24 -9.31
CA ASP A 43 -13.74 23.59 -8.74
C ASP A 43 -13.16 23.70 -7.32
N LEU A 44 -12.62 22.61 -6.75
CA LEU A 44 -12.05 22.58 -5.40
C LEU A 44 -10.83 21.65 -5.32
N GLN A 45 -9.79 22.08 -4.62
CA GLN A 45 -8.67 21.21 -4.25
C GLN A 45 -8.43 21.35 -2.76
N TYR A 46 -8.22 20.23 -2.07
CA TYR A 46 -7.87 20.25 -0.65
C TYR A 46 -6.94 19.10 -0.29
N ASN A 47 -6.22 19.28 0.80
CA ASN A 47 -5.46 18.22 1.45
C ASN A 47 -6.19 17.80 2.72
N LEU A 48 -6.50 16.51 2.86
CA LEU A 48 -7.03 15.90 4.07
C LEU A 48 -5.88 15.29 4.86
N THR A 49 -5.68 15.74 6.09
CA THR A 49 -4.67 15.19 7.01
C THR A 49 -5.35 14.64 8.26
N TRP A 50 -4.82 13.57 8.83
CA TRP A 50 -5.37 12.99 10.05
C TRP A 50 -4.29 12.49 11.00
N ASN A 51 -4.68 12.32 12.27
CA ASN A 51 -3.89 11.67 13.30
C ASN A 51 -4.80 10.86 14.21
N ALA A 52 -4.45 9.59 14.45
CA ALA A 52 -5.14 8.72 15.39
C ALA A 52 -4.62 8.95 16.81
N ASP A 53 -5.55 9.16 17.74
CA ASP A 53 -5.33 9.17 19.18
C ASP A 53 -5.81 7.82 19.74
N PHE A 54 -4.86 6.91 19.96
CA PHE A 54 -5.15 5.57 20.44
C PHE A 54 -5.59 5.52 21.91
N ASP A 55 -5.20 6.52 22.72
CA ASP A 55 -5.56 6.58 24.13
C ASP A 55 -7.04 6.95 24.28
N ASN A 56 -7.51 7.91 23.48
CA ASN A 56 -8.92 8.33 23.45
C ASN A 56 -9.78 7.57 22.44
N GLN A 57 -9.17 6.73 21.59
CA GLN A 57 -9.82 6.02 20.48
C GLN A 57 -10.56 6.96 19.51
N GLU A 58 -9.89 8.04 19.12
CA GLU A 58 -10.43 9.09 18.25
C GLU A 58 -9.48 9.44 17.12
N ILE A 59 -10.01 9.88 15.98
CA ILE A 59 -9.24 10.41 14.86
C ILE A 59 -9.52 11.89 14.75
N ASN A 60 -8.46 12.68 14.69
CA ASN A 60 -8.51 14.11 14.46
C ASN A 60 -8.25 14.39 12.99
N PHE A 61 -9.26 14.84 12.27
CA PHE A 61 -9.21 15.19 10.87
C PHE A 61 -9.02 16.69 10.69
N LYS A 62 -8.21 17.05 9.70
CA LYS A 62 -7.97 18.43 9.30
C LYS A 62 -7.96 18.53 7.79
N ILE A 63 -8.79 19.41 7.28
CA ILE A 63 -8.91 19.73 5.86
C ILE A 63 -8.24 21.07 5.61
N LYS A 64 -7.39 21.12 4.59
CA LYS A 64 -6.76 22.34 4.11
C LYS A 64 -7.12 22.58 2.64
N ILE A 65 -8.05 23.49 2.40
CA ILE A 65 -8.39 23.97 1.07
C ILE A 65 -7.20 24.74 0.50
N LEU A 66 -6.81 24.39 -0.72
CA LEU A 66 -5.62 24.92 -1.38
C LEU A 66 -5.96 26.16 -2.21
N LYS A 67 -5.11 27.18 -2.10
CA LYS A 67 -5.25 28.43 -2.85
C LYS A 67 -4.97 28.17 -4.35
N PRO A 68 -5.62 28.89 -5.28
CA PRO A 68 -6.47 30.08 -5.07
C PRO A 68 -7.95 29.78 -4.76
N LYS A 69 -8.36 28.51 -4.80
CA LYS A 69 -9.76 28.09 -4.62
C LYS A 69 -10.21 28.33 -3.16
N LYS A 70 -11.49 28.65 -2.98
CA LYS A 70 -12.13 28.84 -1.66
C LYS A 70 -13.47 28.12 -1.65
N LEU A 71 -13.89 27.66 -0.48
CA LEU A 71 -15.22 27.10 -0.30
C LEU A 71 -16.26 28.19 -0.58
N LYS A 72 -17.13 27.97 -1.56
CA LYS A 72 -18.19 28.92 -1.88
C LYS A 72 -19.29 28.88 -0.81
N ASN A 73 -20.12 29.92 -0.75
CA ASN A 73 -21.30 29.91 0.11
C ASN A 73 -22.24 28.77 -0.30
N ASP A 74 -22.88 28.12 0.67
CA ASP A 74 -23.73 26.92 0.48
C ASP A 74 -23.03 25.71 -0.18
N GLN A 75 -21.70 25.72 -0.28
CA GLN A 75 -20.95 24.52 -0.66
C GLN A 75 -20.76 23.61 0.56
N TRP A 76 -20.92 22.31 0.38
CA TRP A 76 -20.62 21.34 1.43
C TRP A 76 -19.51 20.39 0.99
N LEU A 77 -18.85 19.83 2.00
CA LEU A 77 -17.82 18.79 1.87
C LEU A 77 -18.25 17.59 2.69
N MET A 78 -18.25 16.42 2.09
CA MET A 78 -18.62 15.16 2.73
C MET A 78 -17.42 14.22 2.75
N PHE A 79 -17.23 13.58 3.90
CA PHE A 79 -16.18 12.62 4.20
C PHE A 79 -16.86 11.34 4.65
N GLY A 80 -17.06 10.43 3.71
CA GLY A 80 -17.68 9.14 3.95
C GLY A 80 -16.67 8.01 4.17
N PHE A 81 -17.13 6.98 4.86
CA PHE A 81 -16.44 5.72 5.13
C PHE A 81 -17.36 4.60 4.65
N SER A 82 -16.82 3.65 3.88
CA SER A 82 -17.63 2.64 3.23
C SER A 82 -16.96 1.27 3.25
N ASP A 83 -17.80 0.23 3.15
CA ASP A 83 -17.33 -1.13 2.94
C ASP A 83 -16.98 -1.34 1.46
N HIS A 84 -15.71 -1.71 1.22
CA HIS A 84 -15.05 -1.97 -0.06
C HIS A 84 -15.93 -1.97 -1.33
N GLY A 85 -16.03 -0.81 -1.96
CA GLY A 85 -16.54 -0.62 -3.32
C GLY A 85 -18.01 -0.25 -3.42
N LYS A 86 -18.70 -0.01 -2.30
CA LYS A 86 -20.12 0.32 -2.27
C LYS A 86 -20.34 1.78 -1.87
N GLU A 87 -21.22 2.48 -2.59
CA GLU A 87 -21.75 3.76 -2.15
C GLU A 87 -22.86 3.58 -1.10
N GLU A 88 -23.68 2.54 -1.19
CA GLU A 88 -24.72 2.27 -0.20
C GLU A 88 -24.13 1.97 1.18
N ASP A 89 -24.88 2.30 2.22
CA ASP A 89 -24.50 2.16 3.63
C ASP A 89 -23.20 2.90 4.03
N SER A 90 -22.72 3.83 3.18
CA SER A 90 -21.58 4.68 3.55
C SER A 90 -21.99 5.67 4.62
N ASP A 91 -21.40 5.55 5.79
CA ASP A 91 -21.44 6.51 6.89
C ASP A 91 -20.60 7.76 6.52
N PHE A 92 -21.04 8.97 6.89
CA PHE A 92 -20.41 10.21 6.48
C PHE A 92 -20.44 11.34 7.51
N CYS A 93 -19.35 12.10 7.54
CA CYS A 93 -19.30 13.44 8.12
C CYS A 93 -19.45 14.51 7.02
N LEU A 94 -20.45 15.39 7.11
CA LEU A 94 -20.71 16.47 6.16
C LEU A 94 -20.55 17.85 6.80
N PHE A 95 -19.56 18.61 6.33
CA PHE A 95 -19.38 20.01 6.68
C PHE A 95 -20.21 20.90 5.75
N ASN A 96 -21.23 21.56 6.31
CA ASN A 96 -22.08 22.47 5.56
C ASN A 96 -21.61 23.92 5.69
N ASN A 97 -21.29 24.61 4.58
CA ASN A 97 -20.94 26.04 4.57
C ASN A 97 -22.12 26.98 4.26
N GLY A 98 -23.36 26.53 4.46
CA GLY A 98 -24.56 27.35 4.29
C GLY A 98 -25.18 27.80 5.62
N GLY A 99 -25.75 29.01 5.64
CA GLY A 99 -26.55 29.57 6.75
C GLY A 99 -25.90 29.51 8.14
N ASN A 100 -26.03 28.36 8.80
CA ASN A 100 -25.33 28.01 10.04
C ASN A 100 -24.33 26.87 9.78
N ARG A 101 -23.03 27.20 9.84
CA ARG A 101 -21.95 26.25 9.54
C ARG A 101 -21.82 25.21 10.65
N LYS A 102 -21.92 23.94 10.28
CA LYS A 102 -21.85 22.81 11.21
C LYS A 102 -21.36 21.55 10.50
N MET A 103 -20.90 20.60 11.31
CA MET A 103 -20.79 19.21 10.87
C MET A 103 -22.14 18.52 11.07
N ILE A 104 -22.47 17.62 10.16
CA ILE A 104 -23.67 16.81 10.15
C ILE A 104 -23.21 15.37 9.92
N ASP A 105 -23.81 14.44 10.63
CA ASP A 105 -23.51 13.02 10.54
C ASP A 105 -24.68 12.28 9.88
N GLY A 106 -24.41 11.14 9.27
CA GLY A 106 -25.42 10.36 8.58
C GLY A 106 -24.84 9.23 7.77
N TYR A 107 -25.72 8.50 7.10
CA TYR A 107 -25.34 7.44 6.16
C TYR A 107 -26.14 7.53 4.85
N LEU A 108 -25.66 6.84 3.82
CA LEU A 108 -26.34 6.72 2.54
C LEU A 108 -27.24 5.48 2.52
N ASP A 109 -28.50 5.65 2.14
CA ASP A 109 -29.38 4.50 1.91
C ASP A 109 -29.11 3.80 0.56
N ASP A 110 -29.85 2.73 0.27
CA ASP A 110 -29.77 1.99 -1.00
C ASP A 110 -30.01 2.85 -2.26
N ASN A 111 -30.69 3.99 -2.11
CA ASN A 111 -30.93 4.92 -3.20
C ASN A 111 -29.85 6.00 -3.32
N LEU A 112 -28.83 5.95 -2.45
CA LEU A 112 -27.77 6.93 -2.27
C LEU A 112 -28.30 8.28 -1.82
N GLU A 113 -29.39 8.28 -1.06
CA GLU A 113 -29.94 9.46 -0.41
C GLU A 113 -29.38 9.58 1.01
N PRO A 114 -28.99 10.77 1.47
CA PRO A 114 -28.48 10.96 2.82
C PRO A 114 -29.61 10.78 3.84
N LYS A 115 -29.39 9.92 4.83
CA LYS A 115 -30.16 9.83 6.07
C LYS A 115 -29.29 10.41 7.18
N PHE A 116 -29.76 11.47 7.82
CA PHE A 116 -29.01 12.13 8.88
C PHE A 116 -29.28 11.45 10.21
N ASP A 117 -28.21 11.23 10.97
CA ASP A 117 -28.31 10.54 12.25
C ASP A 117 -28.87 11.44 13.35
N ILE A 118 -29.49 10.78 14.32
CA ILE A 118 -30.03 11.43 15.52
C ILE A 118 -28.88 11.74 16.48
N GLN A 119 -27.92 10.83 16.57
CA GLN A 119 -26.66 11.03 17.26
C GLN A 119 -25.67 11.75 16.35
N GLN A 120 -24.73 12.50 16.93
CA GLN A 120 -23.68 13.19 16.20
C GLN A 120 -22.35 12.61 16.65
N ASP A 121 -21.67 11.90 15.76
CA ASP A 121 -20.40 11.23 16.03
C ASP A 121 -19.22 11.92 15.30
N CYS A 122 -19.52 12.85 14.39
CA CYS A 122 -18.56 13.75 13.74
C CYS A 122 -18.48 15.15 14.41
N HIS A 123 -17.71 15.27 15.48
CA HIS A 123 -17.61 16.53 16.23
C HIS A 123 -16.76 17.59 15.54
N LEU A 124 -17.37 18.74 15.21
CA LEU A 124 -16.67 19.91 14.66
C LEU A 124 -15.86 20.62 15.76
N GLU A 125 -14.53 20.58 15.66
CA GLU A 125 -13.64 21.26 16.60
C GLU A 125 -13.44 22.73 16.24
N GLY A 126 -13.43 23.05 14.94
CA GLY A 126 -13.35 24.43 14.50
C GLY A 126 -13.09 24.59 13.01
N TYR A 127 -13.19 25.83 12.53
CA TYR A 127 -12.89 26.17 11.14
C TYR A 127 -12.35 27.62 11.03
N ASP A 128 -11.46 27.83 10.06
CA ASP A 128 -10.96 29.14 9.62
C ASP A 128 -11.00 29.16 8.08
N LEU A 129 -12.12 29.59 7.52
CA LEU A 129 -12.31 29.61 6.06
C LEU A 129 -11.44 30.65 5.35
N ASN A 130 -10.94 31.67 6.06
CA ASN A 130 -9.96 32.60 5.49
C ASN A 130 -8.63 31.90 5.21
N LYS A 131 -8.26 30.95 6.09
CA LYS A 131 -7.14 30.02 5.89
C LYS A 131 -7.54 28.74 5.15
N GLY A 132 -8.81 28.54 4.82
CA GLY A 132 -9.31 27.31 4.20
C GLY A 132 -9.14 26.07 5.09
N GLN A 133 -9.33 26.21 6.40
CA GLN A 133 -9.13 25.13 7.38
C GLN A 133 -10.43 24.71 8.02
N ILE A 134 -10.65 23.40 8.12
CA ILE A 134 -11.76 22.77 8.86
C ILE A 134 -11.14 21.63 9.67
N VAL A 135 -11.52 21.51 10.94
CA VAL A 135 -11.02 20.48 11.87
C VAL A 135 -12.21 19.83 12.55
N PHE A 136 -12.24 18.51 12.54
CA PHE A 136 -13.27 17.71 13.20
C PHE A 136 -12.67 16.41 13.72
N ARG A 137 -13.36 15.74 14.63
CA ARG A 137 -12.96 14.47 15.18
C ARG A 137 -14.09 13.45 15.13
N ARG A 138 -13.71 12.17 15.11
CA ARG A 138 -14.61 11.01 15.11
C ARG A 138 -14.00 9.90 15.93
N LYS A 139 -14.81 9.13 16.67
CA LYS A 139 -14.34 7.93 17.38
C LYS A 139 -14.01 6.80 16.41
N PHE A 140 -13.17 5.86 16.83
CA PHE A 140 -12.89 4.66 16.05
C PHE A 140 -14.14 3.81 15.87
N THR A 141 -14.95 3.68 16.92
CA THR A 141 -16.23 2.98 16.92
C THR A 141 -17.24 3.81 17.69
N THR A 142 -18.50 3.74 17.28
CA THR A 142 -19.61 4.46 17.91
C THR A 142 -20.63 3.45 18.44
N CYS A 143 -21.69 3.96 19.07
CA CYS A 143 -22.81 3.13 19.51
C CYS A 143 -23.94 3.09 18.45
N ASP A 144 -23.78 3.81 17.34
CA ASP A 144 -24.67 3.71 16.20
C ASP A 144 -24.27 2.49 15.37
N ILE A 145 -25.22 1.60 15.09
CA ILE A 145 -24.98 0.38 14.32
C ILE A 145 -24.88 0.64 12.82
N ARG A 146 -25.23 1.85 12.36
CA ARG A 146 -25.10 2.29 10.96
C ARG A 146 -23.74 2.90 10.67
N ASP A 147 -22.99 3.23 11.72
CA ASP A 147 -21.67 3.83 11.59
C ASP A 147 -20.62 2.81 11.18
N TYR A 148 -19.68 3.28 10.37
CA TYR A 148 -18.50 2.54 10.00
C TYR A 148 -17.56 2.38 11.20
N ALA A 149 -17.26 1.12 11.54
CA ALA A 149 -16.23 0.79 12.52
C ALA A 149 -14.84 0.94 11.89
N ILE A 150 -14.05 1.90 12.39
CA ILE A 150 -12.70 2.14 11.90
C ILE A 150 -11.76 1.13 12.55
N GLU A 151 -11.31 0.16 11.76
CA GLU A 151 -10.44 -0.93 12.17
C GLU A 151 -9.01 -0.79 11.59
N PRO A 152 -8.02 -1.51 12.16
CA PRO A 152 -6.69 -1.58 11.55
C PRO A 152 -6.76 -2.17 10.14
N GLY A 153 -6.19 -1.47 9.17
CA GLY A 153 -6.20 -1.88 7.77
C GLY A 153 -6.60 -0.75 6.83
N THR A 154 -7.00 -1.14 5.62
CA THR A 154 -7.40 -0.19 4.57
C THR A 154 -8.80 0.33 4.83
N THR A 155 -8.94 1.64 4.97
CA THR A 155 -10.22 2.34 4.94
C THR A 155 -10.50 2.87 3.54
N GLN A 156 -11.73 2.69 3.06
CA GLN A 156 -12.23 3.35 1.86
C GLN A 156 -12.93 4.66 2.24
N PHE A 157 -12.49 5.75 1.62
CA PHE A 157 -13.11 7.06 1.74
C PHE A 157 -14.03 7.34 0.57
N LEU A 158 -15.25 7.78 0.86
CA LEU A 158 -16.17 8.39 -0.09
C LEU A 158 -16.14 9.91 0.08
N LEU A 159 -15.35 10.59 -0.74
CA LEU A 159 -15.18 12.03 -0.65
C LEU A 159 -16.11 12.71 -1.63
N ALA A 160 -16.97 13.61 -1.18
CA ALA A 160 -17.91 14.32 -2.06
C ALA A 160 -18.00 15.82 -1.80
N THR A 161 -18.41 16.57 -2.82
CA THR A 161 -18.75 17.99 -2.70
C THR A 161 -19.94 18.35 -3.60
N GLY A 162 -20.72 19.31 -3.15
CA GLY A 162 -21.84 19.87 -3.90
C GLY A 162 -22.28 21.22 -3.33
N HIS A 163 -23.33 21.77 -3.93
CA HIS A 163 -23.92 23.05 -3.54
C HIS A 163 -25.41 22.90 -3.21
N GLY A 164 -25.86 23.64 -2.21
CA GLY A 164 -27.26 23.64 -1.79
C GLY A 164 -27.65 22.35 -1.07
N LYS A 165 -28.92 21.96 -1.20
CA LYS A 165 -29.46 20.78 -0.51
C LYS A 165 -28.89 19.49 -1.11
N PHE A 166 -28.36 18.61 -0.24
CA PHE A 166 -27.95 17.26 -0.61
C PHE A 166 -29.16 16.33 -0.59
N GLU A 167 -29.60 15.86 -1.76
CA GLU A 167 -30.76 14.97 -1.90
C GLU A 167 -30.38 13.55 -2.30
N SER A 168 -29.40 13.39 -3.20
CA SER A 168 -28.86 12.08 -3.56
C SER A 168 -27.49 12.23 -4.21
N LEU A 169 -26.59 11.27 -3.98
CA LEU A 169 -25.27 11.20 -4.60
C LEU A 169 -25.33 10.99 -6.13
N LYS A 170 -26.49 10.57 -6.64
CA LYS A 170 -26.77 10.45 -8.08
C LYS A 170 -26.97 11.81 -8.78
N ASP A 171 -27.09 12.89 -8.02
CA ASP A 171 -27.22 14.23 -8.57
C ASP A 171 -25.95 14.63 -9.34
N LYS A 172 -26.11 14.99 -10.61
CA LYS A 172 -25.01 15.41 -11.50
C LYS A 172 -24.28 16.68 -11.03
N ARG A 173 -24.85 17.43 -10.09
CA ARG A 173 -24.21 18.60 -9.45
C ARG A 173 -23.20 18.20 -8.40
N ILE A 174 -23.21 16.94 -7.94
CA ILE A 174 -22.30 16.42 -6.94
C ILE A 174 -21.13 15.77 -7.64
N SER A 175 -19.92 16.09 -7.16
CA SER A 175 -18.71 15.39 -7.56
C SER A 175 -18.24 14.55 -6.38
N TYR A 176 -17.94 13.28 -6.62
CA TYR A 176 -17.44 12.40 -5.58
C TYR A 176 -16.38 11.45 -6.13
N HIS A 177 -15.48 11.02 -5.24
CA HIS A 177 -14.38 10.13 -5.55
C HIS A 177 -14.16 9.14 -4.41
N PHE A 178 -13.86 7.90 -4.77
CA PHE A 178 -13.31 6.94 -3.82
C PHE A 178 -11.81 7.09 -3.69
N ARG A 179 -11.31 6.97 -2.46
CA ARG A 179 -9.88 6.89 -2.13
C ARG A 179 -9.67 5.81 -1.08
N TYR A 180 -8.45 5.30 -0.99
CA TYR A 180 -8.08 4.27 -0.02
C TYR A 180 -6.85 4.75 0.74
N ASN A 181 -6.89 4.63 2.07
CA ASN A 181 -5.71 4.85 2.92
C ASN A 181 -5.92 4.14 4.26
N MET A 182 -4.90 4.12 5.13
CA MET A 182 -5.02 3.60 6.48
C MET A 182 -5.29 4.75 7.45
N LEU A 183 -6.40 4.67 8.17
CA LEU A 183 -6.74 5.64 9.21
C LEU A 183 -5.95 5.41 10.50
N LEU A 184 -5.86 4.15 10.93
CA LEU A 184 -5.16 3.74 12.13
C LEU A 184 -3.70 3.39 11.82
N GLN A 185 -2.86 4.41 11.73
CA GLN A 185 -1.42 4.23 11.56
C GLN A 185 -0.69 4.45 12.88
N TYR A 186 0.18 3.51 13.24
CA TYR A 186 1.08 3.72 14.37
C TYR A 186 2.20 4.67 13.95
N PRO A 187 2.55 5.68 14.76
CA PRO A 187 3.66 6.58 14.44
C PRO A 187 4.96 5.78 14.34
N VAL A 188 5.46 5.63 13.13
CA VAL A 188 6.74 4.96 12.87
C VAL A 188 7.85 5.96 13.16
N LYS A 189 8.55 5.77 14.28
CA LYS A 189 9.78 6.51 14.55
C LYS A 189 10.87 6.00 13.62
N PHE A 190 11.12 6.74 12.55
CA PHE A 190 12.24 6.44 11.67
C PHE A 190 13.56 6.54 12.46
N PRO A 191 14.45 5.55 12.34
CA PRO A 191 15.77 5.63 12.95
C PRO A 191 16.49 6.90 12.49
N ALA A 192 17.33 7.47 13.37
CA ALA A 192 18.20 8.59 13.00
C ALA A 192 19.06 8.25 11.77
N ASN A 193 19.39 9.26 10.96
CA ASN A 193 20.28 9.09 9.82
C ASN A 193 21.59 8.44 10.25
N ASP A 194 21.92 7.30 9.62
CA ASP A 194 23.21 6.63 9.79
C ASP A 194 24.22 7.26 8.81
N PRO A 195 25.27 7.95 9.28
CA PRO A 195 26.22 8.64 8.41
C PRO A 195 27.07 7.69 7.55
N ASP A 196 27.18 6.42 7.94
CA ASP A 196 27.93 5.41 7.18
C ASP A 196 27.03 4.64 6.18
N ALA A 197 25.74 4.96 6.15
CA ALA A 197 24.81 4.36 5.20
C ALA A 197 25.15 4.73 3.76
N LYS A 198 25.04 3.75 2.88
CA LYS A 198 25.23 3.86 1.43
C LYS A 198 23.98 3.37 0.72
N THR A 199 23.82 3.78 -0.53
CA THR A 199 22.74 3.33 -1.37
C THR A 199 23.25 2.52 -2.55
N MET A 200 22.42 1.60 -3.03
CA MET A 200 22.60 0.94 -4.32
C MET A 200 21.25 0.68 -4.97
N THR A 201 21.23 0.51 -6.29
CA THR A 201 20.01 0.20 -7.04
C THR A 201 20.06 -1.18 -7.67
N ILE A 202 18.94 -1.89 -7.62
CA ILE A 202 18.74 -3.17 -8.29
C ILE A 202 17.54 -2.97 -9.22
N LEU A 203 17.81 -2.86 -10.53
CA LEU A 203 16.84 -2.40 -11.54
C LEU A 203 16.79 -3.35 -12.73
N ALA A 204 15.62 -3.48 -13.35
CA ALA A 204 15.46 -4.10 -14.66
C ALA A 204 15.80 -3.08 -15.77
N LYS A 205 17.09 -2.77 -15.94
CA LYS A 205 17.53 -1.71 -16.87
C LYS A 205 17.15 -2.02 -18.33
N ASN A 206 16.57 -1.06 -19.04
CA ASN A 206 16.18 -1.19 -20.46
C ASN A 206 15.20 -2.35 -20.72
N ALA A 207 14.32 -2.67 -19.77
CA ALA A 207 13.30 -3.69 -19.95
C ALA A 207 12.35 -3.27 -21.08
N GLN A 208 12.27 -4.10 -22.12
CA GLN A 208 11.38 -3.89 -23.27
C GLN A 208 10.02 -4.49 -22.93
N VAL A 209 9.12 -3.67 -22.36
CA VAL A 209 7.82 -4.15 -21.88
C VAL A 209 6.98 -4.61 -23.08
N PRO A 210 6.56 -5.89 -23.15
CA PRO A 210 5.76 -6.39 -24.25
C PRO A 210 4.40 -5.70 -24.35
N ALA A 211 3.86 -5.64 -25.57
CA ALA A 211 2.49 -5.24 -25.85
C ALA A 211 1.50 -6.38 -25.51
N GLU A 212 1.62 -6.92 -24.31
CA GLU A 212 0.79 -7.99 -23.76
C GLU A 212 0.13 -7.49 -22.49
N ARG A 213 -1.07 -8.00 -22.16
CA ARG A 213 -1.81 -7.52 -20.99
C ARG A 213 -1.06 -7.77 -19.68
N THR A 214 -0.38 -8.90 -19.56
CA THR A 214 0.29 -9.35 -18.34
C THR A 214 1.66 -9.88 -18.73
N THR A 215 2.72 -9.36 -18.11
CA THR A 215 4.08 -9.86 -18.32
C THR A 215 4.84 -9.89 -17.00
N TYR A 216 5.54 -11.00 -16.75
CA TYR A 216 6.55 -11.09 -15.70
C TYR A 216 7.92 -10.97 -16.33
N TRP A 217 8.69 -9.98 -15.87
CA TRP A 217 10.01 -9.65 -16.39
C TRP A 217 11.08 -9.87 -15.34
N CYS A 218 12.12 -10.61 -15.68
CA CYS A 218 13.18 -11.03 -14.79
C CYS A 218 14.49 -10.40 -15.22
N ALA A 219 15.17 -9.71 -14.30
CA ALA A 219 16.55 -9.25 -14.49
C ALA A 219 17.47 -9.76 -13.37
N ILE A 220 18.47 -10.56 -13.73
CA ILE A 220 19.49 -11.09 -12.82
C ILE A 220 20.68 -10.15 -12.84
N VAL A 221 21.02 -9.62 -11.67
CA VAL A 221 22.05 -8.60 -11.48
C VAL A 221 23.10 -9.13 -10.51
N ARG A 222 24.36 -8.83 -10.80
CA ARG A 222 25.49 -9.08 -9.89
C ARG A 222 25.73 -7.90 -8.96
N LEU A 223 25.90 -8.19 -7.67
CA LEU A 223 26.30 -7.23 -6.65
C LEU A 223 27.78 -6.89 -6.77
N ASP A 224 28.11 -5.62 -6.54
CA ASP A 224 29.48 -5.10 -6.55
C ASP A 224 30.42 -5.91 -5.64
N GLU A 225 31.67 -6.10 -6.07
CA GLU A 225 32.67 -6.88 -5.33
C GLU A 225 32.90 -6.36 -3.90
N ASN A 226 32.74 -5.06 -3.67
CA ASN A 226 32.91 -4.47 -2.35
C ASN A 226 31.85 -4.94 -1.35
N LEU A 227 30.63 -5.22 -1.81
CA LEU A 227 29.57 -5.79 -0.97
C LEU A 227 29.87 -7.23 -0.58
N GLN A 228 30.70 -7.94 -1.35
CA GLN A 228 31.07 -9.33 -1.08
C GLN A 228 32.14 -9.47 0.02
N LYS A 229 32.85 -8.39 0.36
CA LYS A 229 33.95 -8.40 1.34
C LYS A 229 33.48 -8.41 2.79
N GLN A 230 32.36 -7.76 3.09
CA GLN A 230 31.84 -7.64 4.46
C GLN A 230 30.31 -7.69 4.49
N LYS A 231 29.76 -8.19 5.60
CA LYS A 231 28.32 -8.18 5.85
C LYS A 231 27.85 -6.75 6.12
N HIS A 232 26.69 -6.40 5.57
CA HIS A 232 25.98 -5.17 5.85
C HIS A 232 24.55 -5.48 6.30
N HIS A 233 23.87 -4.46 6.82
CA HIS A 233 22.44 -4.47 7.05
C HIS A 233 21.75 -3.45 6.14
N VAL A 234 20.76 -3.91 5.38
CA VAL A 234 19.81 -3.04 4.72
C VAL A 234 18.87 -2.48 5.78
N ILE A 235 18.71 -1.15 5.78
CA ILE A 235 17.96 -0.41 6.79
C ILE A 235 16.77 0.37 6.21
N LYS A 236 16.73 0.53 4.89
CA LYS A 236 15.64 1.20 4.16
C LYS A 236 15.56 0.65 2.73
N LEU A 237 14.35 0.41 2.25
CA LEU A 237 14.01 -0.05 0.90
C LEU A 237 13.04 0.93 0.25
N GLU A 238 13.38 1.40 -0.95
CA GLU A 238 12.56 2.36 -1.70
C GLU A 238 12.24 1.80 -3.09
N PRO A 239 10.98 1.86 -3.54
CA PRO A 239 10.66 1.56 -4.93
C PRO A 239 11.27 2.62 -5.86
N VAL A 240 11.71 2.18 -7.03
CA VAL A 240 12.13 3.06 -8.13
C VAL A 240 11.24 2.72 -9.31
N ILE A 241 10.36 3.64 -9.68
CA ILE A 241 9.45 3.49 -10.82
C ILE A 241 9.87 4.46 -11.93
N THR A 242 10.00 3.96 -13.15
CA THR A 242 10.28 4.81 -14.31
C THR A 242 9.12 5.80 -14.53
N PRO A 243 9.39 7.10 -14.73
CA PRO A 243 8.35 8.07 -15.03
C PRO A 243 7.49 7.64 -16.23
N GLY A 244 6.17 7.60 -16.04
CA GLY A 244 5.20 7.14 -17.04
C GLY A 244 4.85 5.64 -16.95
N MET A 245 5.53 4.86 -16.11
CA MET A 245 5.24 3.44 -15.87
C MET A 245 4.43 3.19 -14.58
N GLU A 246 4.05 4.23 -13.84
CA GLU A 246 3.36 4.14 -12.54
C GLU A 246 2.01 3.41 -12.63
N GLN A 247 1.37 3.41 -13.81
CA GLN A 247 0.10 2.73 -14.07
C GLN A 247 0.28 1.33 -14.67
N ILE A 248 1.52 0.90 -14.95
CA ILE A 248 1.84 -0.35 -15.64
C ILE A 248 2.60 -1.31 -14.72
N VAL A 249 3.56 -0.80 -13.94
CA VAL A 249 4.28 -1.59 -12.93
C VAL A 249 3.32 -1.91 -11.79
N HIS A 250 2.87 -3.17 -11.72
CA HIS A 250 1.85 -3.59 -10.78
C HIS A 250 2.45 -4.09 -9.45
N HIS A 251 3.51 -4.90 -9.52
CA HIS A 251 4.34 -5.25 -8.37
C HIS A 251 5.77 -5.58 -8.80
N MET A 252 6.70 -5.51 -7.85
CA MET A 252 8.11 -5.83 -8.03
C MET A 252 8.64 -6.60 -6.84
N GLU A 253 9.55 -7.52 -7.08
CA GLU A 253 10.22 -8.30 -6.05
C GLU A 253 11.71 -8.43 -6.34
N VAL A 254 12.52 -8.55 -5.29
CA VAL A 254 13.95 -8.86 -5.40
C VAL A 254 14.21 -10.14 -4.65
N PHE A 255 14.78 -11.12 -5.35
CA PHE A 255 15.17 -12.41 -4.81
C PHE A 255 16.69 -12.54 -4.72
N HIS A 256 17.19 -13.14 -3.65
CA HIS A 256 18.56 -13.63 -3.53
C HIS A 256 18.68 -15.03 -4.11
N CYS A 257 19.67 -15.23 -4.97
CA CYS A 257 19.96 -16.50 -5.62
C CYS A 257 20.89 -17.36 -4.76
N VAL A 258 20.37 -18.47 -4.24
CA VAL A 258 21.16 -19.40 -3.42
C VAL A 258 21.55 -20.61 -4.27
N THR A 259 22.81 -20.64 -4.69
CA THR A 259 23.33 -21.70 -5.56
C THR A 259 24.73 -22.17 -5.14
N ASP A 260 24.97 -23.47 -5.32
CA ASP A 260 26.26 -24.12 -5.15
C ASP A 260 27.16 -24.01 -6.39
N GLN A 261 26.57 -23.74 -7.56
CA GLN A 261 27.32 -23.49 -8.80
C GLN A 261 27.73 -22.03 -8.86
N ASP A 262 28.94 -21.77 -9.38
CA ASP A 262 29.43 -20.43 -9.73
C ASP A 262 28.57 -19.84 -10.85
N ALA A 263 27.39 -19.37 -10.48
CA ALA A 263 26.47 -18.73 -11.39
C ALA A 263 27.05 -17.38 -11.78
N THR A 264 27.46 -17.28 -13.04
CA THR A 264 28.00 -16.06 -13.65
C THR A 264 26.99 -15.36 -14.55
N GLU A 265 25.92 -16.05 -14.95
CA GLU A 265 24.99 -15.61 -15.99
C GLU A 265 24.02 -14.55 -15.47
N GLU A 266 24.15 -13.34 -16.01
CA GLU A 266 23.14 -12.28 -15.94
C GLU A 266 22.04 -12.55 -16.98
N TYR A 267 20.85 -12.02 -16.73
CA TYR A 267 19.69 -12.17 -17.59
C TYR A 267 18.83 -10.91 -17.52
N ASN A 268 18.13 -10.56 -18.59
CA ASN A 268 17.19 -9.46 -18.60
C ASN A 268 16.15 -9.72 -19.70
N GLY A 269 14.96 -10.17 -19.31
CA GLY A 269 13.97 -10.65 -20.27
C GLY A 269 12.71 -11.20 -19.61
N ASN A 270 11.80 -11.70 -20.44
CA ASN A 270 10.58 -12.35 -19.97
C ASN A 270 10.91 -13.59 -19.10
N CYS A 271 10.33 -13.65 -17.90
CA CYS A 271 10.54 -14.73 -16.94
C CYS A 271 10.17 -16.12 -17.49
N GLN A 272 9.27 -16.19 -18.45
CA GLN A 272 8.80 -17.44 -19.07
C GLN A 272 9.62 -17.83 -20.31
N SER A 273 10.61 -17.03 -20.69
CA SER A 273 11.46 -17.32 -21.85
C SER A 273 12.29 -18.58 -21.64
N LYS A 274 12.39 -19.42 -22.67
CA LYS A 274 13.32 -20.56 -22.69
C LYS A 274 14.80 -20.15 -22.58
N ALA A 275 15.10 -18.88 -22.88
CA ALA A 275 16.44 -18.30 -22.74
C ALA A 275 16.78 -17.92 -21.29
N ARG A 276 15.81 -17.95 -20.36
CA ARG A 276 16.08 -17.66 -18.95
C ARG A 276 17.01 -18.74 -18.36
N PRO A 277 18.14 -18.37 -17.72
CA PRO A 277 19.04 -19.33 -17.12
C PRO A 277 18.33 -20.24 -16.13
N LYS A 278 18.59 -21.55 -16.17
CA LYS A 278 17.98 -22.52 -15.25
C LYS A 278 18.29 -22.21 -13.78
N MET A 279 19.44 -21.57 -13.54
CA MET A 279 19.85 -21.11 -12.22
C MET A 279 18.87 -20.13 -11.57
N SER A 280 18.16 -19.33 -12.37
CA SER A 280 17.21 -18.33 -11.86
C SER A 280 16.11 -18.94 -10.98
N HIS A 281 15.78 -20.21 -11.18
CA HIS A 281 14.81 -20.95 -10.35
C HIS A 281 15.27 -21.12 -8.89
N MET A 282 16.55 -20.91 -8.59
CA MET A 282 17.11 -20.92 -7.23
C MET A 282 17.08 -19.54 -6.57
N CYS A 283 16.71 -18.49 -7.30
CA CYS A 283 16.42 -17.17 -6.75
C CYS A 283 15.03 -17.19 -6.13
N SER A 284 14.96 -17.60 -4.86
CA SER A 284 13.70 -17.80 -4.14
C SER A 284 13.64 -17.07 -2.80
N LYS A 285 14.77 -16.60 -2.27
CA LYS A 285 14.77 -15.86 -1.00
C LYS A 285 14.40 -14.40 -1.24
N VAL A 286 13.20 -13.99 -0.87
CA VAL A 286 12.75 -12.58 -0.98
C VAL A 286 13.64 -11.67 -0.12
N LEU A 287 14.11 -10.58 -0.71
CA LEU A 287 14.85 -9.48 -0.07
C LEU A 287 14.01 -8.19 -0.02
N ALA A 288 13.20 -7.95 -1.03
CA ALA A 288 12.29 -6.81 -1.11
C ALA A 288 11.06 -7.20 -1.91
N ALA A 289 9.92 -6.63 -1.53
CA ALA A 289 8.67 -6.73 -2.26
C ALA A 289 7.99 -5.35 -2.27
N TRP A 290 7.31 -5.04 -3.35
CA TRP A 290 6.55 -3.82 -3.52
C TRP A 290 5.34 -4.09 -4.40
N SER A 291 4.21 -3.52 -4.04
CA SER A 291 3.01 -3.48 -4.88
C SER A 291 2.49 -2.05 -4.91
N MET A 292 1.65 -1.73 -5.90
CA MET A 292 0.98 -0.42 -5.96
C MET A 292 0.42 -0.01 -4.60
N GLY A 293 0.70 1.23 -4.18
CA GLY A 293 0.28 1.79 -2.89
C GLY A 293 1.27 1.55 -1.74
N ALA A 294 2.26 0.67 -1.87
CA ALA A 294 3.30 0.51 -0.85
C ALA A 294 4.28 1.69 -0.89
N SER A 295 4.61 2.23 0.29
CA SER A 295 5.60 3.28 0.47
C SER A 295 6.96 2.70 0.87
N THR A 296 7.92 3.57 1.17
CA THR A 296 9.26 3.20 1.63
C THR A 296 9.21 2.36 2.90
N VAL A 297 9.91 1.22 2.91
CA VAL A 297 10.05 0.37 4.09
C VAL A 297 11.29 0.77 4.88
N TYR A 298 11.11 1.02 6.18
CA TYR A 298 12.19 1.30 7.12
C TYR A 298 12.31 0.16 8.12
N TYR A 299 13.53 -0.37 8.27
CA TYR A 299 13.77 -1.41 9.27
C TYR A 299 13.91 -0.78 10.67
N PRO A 300 13.46 -1.47 11.73
CA PRO A 300 13.55 -0.98 13.11
C PRO A 300 14.99 -0.98 13.63
N LYS A 301 15.36 -0.12 14.58
CA LYS A 301 16.75 0.01 15.08
C LYS A 301 17.31 -1.31 15.64
N GLU A 302 16.45 -2.23 16.05
CA GLU A 302 16.76 -3.55 16.58
C GLU A 302 17.27 -4.52 15.51
N ALA A 303 16.87 -4.35 14.23
CA ALA A 303 17.15 -5.33 13.19
C ALA A 303 17.42 -4.72 11.81
N GLY A 304 18.24 -5.39 11.01
CA GLY A 304 18.47 -5.04 9.61
C GLY A 304 18.57 -6.28 8.73
N LEU A 305 18.18 -6.17 7.46
CA LEU A 305 18.22 -7.32 6.54
C LEU A 305 19.68 -7.61 6.14
N PRO A 306 20.22 -8.80 6.42
CA PRO A 306 21.60 -9.14 6.11
C PRO A 306 21.85 -9.16 4.61
N PHE A 307 22.89 -8.45 4.17
CA PHE A 307 23.20 -8.25 2.77
C PHE A 307 24.72 -8.20 2.52
N GLY A 308 25.19 -8.93 1.52
CA GLY A 308 26.62 -9.05 1.22
C GLY A 308 27.43 -9.85 2.25
N GLY A 309 28.75 -9.85 2.06
CA GLY A 309 29.74 -10.58 2.86
C GLY A 309 30.17 -11.92 2.26
N PRO A 310 31.22 -12.56 2.81
CA PRO A 310 31.85 -13.75 2.21
C PRO A 310 30.93 -14.97 2.04
N GLY A 311 29.84 -15.05 2.82
CA GLY A 311 28.83 -16.10 2.73
C GLY A 311 27.60 -15.74 1.88
N PHE A 312 27.56 -14.54 1.30
CA PHE A 312 26.44 -14.06 0.50
C PHE A 312 26.74 -14.24 -0.98
N ARG A 313 25.85 -14.89 -1.73
CA ARG A 313 26.04 -15.08 -3.16
C ARG A 313 25.73 -13.77 -3.89
N PRO A 314 26.58 -13.33 -4.83
CA PRO A 314 26.46 -11.98 -5.37
C PRO A 314 25.37 -11.84 -6.42
N LEU A 315 24.50 -12.83 -6.63
CA LEU A 315 23.43 -12.74 -7.62
C LEU A 315 22.08 -12.48 -6.93
N VAL A 316 21.39 -11.48 -7.46
CA VAL A 316 20.03 -11.14 -7.11
C VAL A 316 19.20 -11.06 -8.38
N MET A 317 17.91 -11.35 -8.29
CA MET A 317 16.97 -11.26 -9.40
C MET A 317 15.88 -10.27 -9.04
N VAL A 318 15.69 -9.23 -9.85
CA VAL A 318 14.48 -8.41 -9.79
C VAL A 318 13.44 -9.02 -10.73
N GLU A 319 12.25 -9.24 -10.21
CA GLU A 319 11.07 -9.65 -10.95
C GLU A 319 10.07 -8.49 -10.95
N ILE A 320 9.54 -8.13 -12.12
CA ILE A 320 8.55 -7.07 -12.28
C ILE A 320 7.33 -7.65 -12.99
N HIS A 321 6.17 -7.51 -12.38
CA HIS A 321 4.90 -7.79 -13.01
C HIS A 321 4.32 -6.52 -13.61
N TYR A 322 4.18 -6.51 -14.93
CA TYR A 322 3.51 -5.47 -15.68
C TYR A 322 2.06 -5.86 -15.95
N ASN A 323 1.13 -4.96 -15.63
CA ASN A 323 -0.25 -4.98 -16.08
C ASN A 323 -0.42 -3.87 -17.13
N ASN A 324 -0.42 -4.23 -18.41
CA ASN A 324 -0.53 -3.31 -19.55
C ASN A 324 -1.90 -3.50 -20.25
N PRO A 325 -3.00 -3.04 -19.64
CA PRO A 325 -4.36 -3.32 -20.12
C PRO A 325 -4.64 -2.80 -21.53
N GLU A 326 -3.97 -1.73 -21.93
CA GLU A 326 -4.08 -1.13 -23.26
C GLU A 326 -3.10 -1.74 -24.29
N MET A 327 -2.25 -2.69 -23.87
CA MET A 327 -1.25 -3.34 -24.72
C MET A 327 -0.37 -2.34 -25.48
N LYS A 328 0.05 -1.26 -24.80
CA LYS A 328 0.93 -0.25 -25.36
C LYS A 328 2.27 -0.87 -25.75
N ALA A 329 2.75 -0.54 -26.95
CA ALA A 329 4.05 -0.98 -27.47
C ALA A 329 5.12 0.10 -27.29
N GLY A 330 6.40 -0.28 -27.41
CA GLY A 330 7.54 0.64 -27.37
C GLY A 330 7.85 1.20 -25.97
N LEU A 331 7.32 0.55 -24.94
CA LEU A 331 7.54 0.91 -23.54
C LEU A 331 8.92 0.40 -23.08
N ILE A 332 9.74 1.31 -22.55
CA ILE A 332 11.06 0.99 -21.99
C ILE A 332 11.05 1.34 -20.50
N ASP A 333 11.34 0.35 -19.68
CA ASP A 333 11.34 0.48 -18.22
C ASP A 333 12.75 0.27 -17.63
N HIS A 334 12.97 0.90 -16.47
CA HIS A 334 14.16 0.83 -15.63
C HIS A 334 13.81 0.70 -14.14
N SER A 335 12.61 0.19 -13.84
CA SER A 335 12.10 0.12 -12.48
C SER A 335 12.82 -0.95 -11.64
N GLY A 336 12.65 -0.87 -10.33
CA GLY A 336 13.22 -1.78 -9.35
C GLY A 336 13.26 -1.13 -7.97
N PHE A 337 14.40 -1.25 -7.29
CA PHE A 337 14.53 -0.81 -5.90
C PHE A 337 15.84 -0.06 -5.63
N THR A 338 15.79 0.89 -4.69
CA THR A 338 16.96 1.42 -3.99
C THR A 338 17.07 0.77 -2.63
N PHE A 339 18.23 0.17 -2.36
CA PHE A 339 18.60 -0.42 -1.09
C PHE A 339 19.52 0.55 -0.36
N THR A 340 19.13 1.02 0.82
CA THR A 340 20.02 1.76 1.72
C THR A 340 20.56 0.79 2.77
N TYR A 341 21.87 0.66 2.86
CA TYR A 341 22.55 -0.31 3.71
C TYR A 341 23.72 0.31 4.46
N THR A 342 24.09 -0.29 5.60
CA THR A 342 25.13 0.20 6.50
C THR A 342 26.07 -0.92 6.94
N PRO A 343 27.37 -0.65 7.14
CA PRO A 343 28.29 -1.57 7.82
C PRO A 343 28.02 -1.67 9.33
N ASN A 344 27.29 -0.70 9.92
CA ASN A 344 26.95 -0.67 11.34
C ASN A 344 25.83 -1.68 11.63
N LEU A 345 26.21 -2.94 11.87
CA LEU A 345 25.26 -4.03 12.10
C LEU A 345 24.38 -3.75 13.33
N ARG A 346 23.07 -3.86 13.13
CA ARG A 346 22.07 -3.83 14.20
C ARG A 346 22.13 -5.14 15.01
N PRO A 347 21.57 -5.16 16.23
CA PRO A 347 21.64 -6.34 17.10
C PRO A 347 21.10 -7.63 16.49
N HIS A 348 20.14 -7.55 15.56
CA HIS A 348 19.47 -8.71 14.97
C HIS A 348 19.46 -8.68 13.45
N ASP A 349 19.51 -9.87 12.85
CA ASP A 349 19.21 -10.05 11.43
C ASP A 349 17.70 -10.10 11.23
N ALA A 350 17.20 -9.30 10.29
CA ALA A 350 15.83 -9.40 9.81
C ALA A 350 15.71 -10.42 8.68
N SER A 351 14.51 -10.98 8.48
CA SER A 351 14.19 -11.80 7.31
C SER A 351 12.73 -11.58 6.89
N ILE A 352 12.38 -12.10 5.72
CA ILE A 352 11.00 -12.18 5.22
C ILE A 352 10.56 -13.64 5.32
N ILE A 353 9.31 -13.90 5.76
CA ILE A 353 8.64 -15.19 5.55
C ILE A 353 7.38 -14.94 4.75
N GLU A 354 7.20 -15.77 3.73
CA GLU A 354 5.95 -15.87 2.98
C GLU A 354 5.05 -16.91 3.65
N LEU A 355 3.87 -16.48 4.11
CA LEU A 355 2.84 -17.36 4.64
C LEU A 355 1.64 -17.31 3.70
N GLY A 356 1.15 -18.44 3.24
CA GLY A 356 0.01 -18.40 2.33
C GLY A 356 -0.26 -19.74 1.67
N LEU A 357 -1.09 -19.66 0.64
CA LEU A 357 -1.44 -20.80 -0.17
C LEU A 357 -0.38 -21.00 -1.24
N ILE A 358 0.00 -22.26 -1.46
CA ILE A 358 0.85 -22.61 -2.60
C ILE A 358 0.13 -22.30 -3.92
N TYR A 359 0.89 -21.93 -4.96
CA TYR A 359 0.35 -21.69 -6.29
C TYR A 359 -0.08 -23.00 -6.96
N SER A 360 -1.34 -23.37 -6.78
CA SER A 360 -1.89 -24.63 -7.27
C SER A 360 -3.38 -24.50 -7.54
N ASP A 361 -3.85 -25.18 -8.60
CA ASP A 361 -5.28 -25.32 -8.94
C ASP A 361 -6.10 -25.93 -7.79
N ALA A 362 -5.44 -26.59 -6.81
CA ALA A 362 -6.07 -27.08 -5.60
C ALA A 362 -6.72 -25.97 -4.74
N ASN A 363 -6.31 -24.71 -4.92
CA ASN A 363 -6.79 -23.54 -4.16
C ASN A 363 -7.82 -22.71 -4.93
N SER A 364 -8.68 -23.35 -5.73
CA SER A 364 -9.65 -22.68 -6.60
C SER A 364 -10.88 -22.15 -5.86
N ILE A 365 -11.40 -20.99 -6.30
CA ILE A 365 -12.67 -20.41 -5.83
C ILE A 365 -13.77 -20.75 -6.85
N PRO A 366 -14.90 -21.36 -6.43
CA PRO A 366 -16.03 -21.59 -7.33
C PRO A 366 -16.60 -20.27 -7.90
N PRO A 367 -17.11 -20.26 -9.14
CA PRO A 367 -17.70 -19.05 -9.72
C PRO A 367 -18.97 -18.62 -8.98
N GLY A 368 -19.25 -17.31 -8.95
CA GLY A 368 -20.49 -16.74 -8.41
C GLY A 368 -20.59 -16.70 -6.88
N GLN A 369 -19.52 -17.02 -6.14
CA GLN A 369 -19.52 -16.91 -4.69
C GLN A 369 -19.45 -15.45 -4.24
N ILE A 370 -20.31 -15.06 -3.30
CA ILE A 370 -20.30 -13.71 -2.70
C ILE A 370 -19.09 -13.56 -1.76
N SER A 371 -18.79 -14.62 -1.01
CA SER A 371 -17.64 -14.78 -0.12
C SER A 371 -17.23 -16.24 -0.07
N PHE A 372 -15.92 -16.53 -0.21
CA PHE A 372 -15.38 -17.88 -0.15
C PHE A 372 -14.00 -17.85 0.53
N PRO A 373 -13.87 -18.42 1.75
CA PRO A 373 -12.60 -18.40 2.46
C PRO A 373 -11.62 -19.42 1.88
N LEU A 374 -10.36 -19.03 1.75
CA LEU A 374 -9.24 -19.95 1.55
C LEU A 374 -8.28 -19.80 2.74
N THR A 375 -7.77 -20.92 3.25
CA THR A 375 -6.97 -20.94 4.49
C THR A 375 -5.70 -21.76 4.32
N SER A 376 -4.57 -21.20 4.74
CA SER A 376 -3.27 -21.86 4.79
C SER A 376 -2.74 -21.93 6.23
N TYR A 377 -1.84 -22.87 6.50
CA TYR A 377 -1.28 -23.09 7.84
C TYR A 377 0.24 -23.20 7.81
N CYS A 378 0.89 -22.56 8.78
CA CYS A 378 2.27 -22.87 9.17
C CYS A 378 2.21 -23.87 10.34
N ILE A 379 2.28 -25.16 10.03
CA ILE A 379 2.11 -26.23 11.02
C ILE A 379 3.31 -26.31 11.99
N GLU A 380 3.11 -26.99 13.12
CA GLU A 380 4.12 -27.13 14.19
C GLU A 380 5.47 -27.66 13.67
N ASP A 381 5.47 -28.62 12.75
CA ASP A 381 6.70 -29.16 12.16
C ASP A 381 7.49 -28.12 11.33
N CYS A 382 6.80 -27.08 10.84
CA CYS A 382 7.43 -25.93 10.21
C CYS A 382 7.98 -24.97 11.28
N THR A 383 7.16 -24.60 12.27
CA THR A 383 7.56 -23.65 13.32
C THR A 383 8.68 -24.17 14.22
N LYS A 384 8.81 -25.49 14.41
CA LYS A 384 9.95 -26.14 15.09
C LYS A 384 11.31 -25.85 14.44
N LYS A 385 11.34 -25.43 13.17
CA LYS A 385 12.57 -25.03 12.45
C LYS A 385 12.97 -23.58 12.73
N LEU A 386 12.10 -22.80 13.39
CA LEU A 386 12.43 -21.45 13.82
C LEU A 386 13.39 -21.48 15.03
N PRO A 387 14.06 -20.36 15.31
CA PRO A 387 14.94 -20.22 16.47
C PRO A 387 14.23 -20.55 17.79
N LYS A 388 14.94 -21.18 18.72
CA LYS A 388 14.39 -21.59 20.03
C LYS A 388 13.85 -20.43 20.86
N ASP A 389 14.45 -19.25 20.72
CA ASP A 389 14.03 -18.03 21.42
C ASP A 389 12.85 -17.33 20.74
N GLY A 390 12.36 -17.89 19.63
CA GLY A 390 11.25 -17.35 18.85
C GLY A 390 11.66 -16.27 17.85
N ILE A 391 10.62 -15.68 17.24
CA ILE A 391 10.71 -14.58 16.28
C ILE A 391 9.79 -13.43 16.72
N THR A 392 10.11 -12.22 16.29
CA THR A 392 9.33 -10.99 16.51
C THR A 392 8.90 -10.44 15.15
N ILE A 393 7.60 -10.42 14.88
CA ILE A 393 7.07 -9.83 13.64
C ILE A 393 6.97 -8.32 13.84
N PHE A 394 7.53 -7.54 12.92
CA PHE A 394 7.52 -6.07 12.99
C PHE A 394 6.86 -5.39 11.77
N GLY A 395 6.49 -6.17 10.75
CA GLY A 395 5.77 -5.67 9.60
C GLY A 395 5.11 -6.79 8.82
N THR A 396 4.05 -6.45 8.11
CA THR A 396 3.23 -7.38 7.34
C THR A 396 2.78 -6.69 6.05
N GLN A 397 2.79 -7.43 4.94
CA GLN A 397 2.22 -7.02 3.67
C GLN A 397 1.26 -8.12 3.20
N LEU A 398 0.01 -7.73 2.98
CA LEU A 398 -1.05 -8.61 2.52
C LEU A 398 -1.13 -8.54 0.99
N HIS A 399 -1.36 -9.67 0.34
CA HIS A 399 -1.37 -9.80 -1.11
C HIS A 399 -2.48 -10.76 -1.58
N ALA A 400 -3.31 -10.24 -2.48
CA ALA A 400 -4.25 -11.04 -3.26
C ALA A 400 -4.41 -10.45 -4.67
N HIS A 401 -5.02 -11.24 -5.55
CA HIS A 401 -5.48 -10.79 -6.86
C HIS A 401 -6.81 -10.02 -6.79
N GLU A 402 -7.35 -9.68 -7.96
CA GLU A 402 -8.56 -8.86 -8.17
C GLU A 402 -9.80 -9.30 -7.37
N THR A 403 -9.91 -10.59 -7.01
CA THR A 403 -11.06 -11.12 -6.26
C THR A 403 -10.86 -11.13 -4.73
N GLY A 404 -9.68 -10.73 -4.25
CA GLY A 404 -9.39 -10.62 -2.82
C GLY A 404 -10.19 -9.49 -2.18
N LYS A 405 -10.90 -9.80 -1.10
CA LYS A 405 -11.68 -8.82 -0.31
C LYS A 405 -11.14 -8.62 1.10
N TYR A 406 -10.69 -9.70 1.72
CA TYR A 406 -10.25 -9.72 3.12
C TYR A 406 -9.11 -10.72 3.30
N ILE A 407 -8.10 -10.33 4.08
CA ILE A 407 -6.95 -11.17 4.46
C ILE A 407 -6.66 -10.87 5.93
N SER A 408 -6.49 -11.92 6.74
CA SER A 408 -6.24 -11.85 8.18
C SER A 408 -5.04 -12.68 8.61
#